data_AF-I3E9S4-F1
#
_entry.id   AF-I3E9S4-F1
#
_cell.length_a   1.000
_cell.length_b   1.000
_cell.length_c   1.000
_cell.angle_alpha   90.00
_cell.angle_beta   90.00
_cell.angle_gamma   90.00
#
_symmetry.space_group_name_H-M   'P 1'
#
loop_
_entity.id
_entity.type
_entity.pdbx_description
1 polymer ?
#
loop_
_entity_poly.entity_id
_entity_poly.type
_entity_poly.pdbx_seq_one_letter_code
_entity_poly.pdbx_strand_id
1 'polypeptide(L)' 'MFVVYFYENKNLLLSKLLKRLPSVGEDLTIKGRKGKVSSVNCIDEKIFYVQVILENVSKNKLIVDDSKKKKR' A
#
# COMPACT_ATOMS: atom_id res chain seq x y z
N MET A 1 -14.76 11.44 -13.94
CA MET A 1 -14.52 11.14 -12.51
C MET A 1 -14.62 9.63 -12.37
N PHE A 2 -13.60 8.98 -11.80
CA PHE A 2 -13.35 7.54 -11.86
C PHE A 2 -13.39 6.93 -10.46
N VAL A 3 -14.03 5.78 -10.33
CA VAL A 3 -13.99 4.97 -9.10
C VAL A 3 -12.77 4.08 -9.17
N VAL A 4 -11.81 4.33 -8.28
CA VAL A 4 -10.52 3.63 -8.26
C VAL A 4 -10.44 2.76 -7.02
N TYR A 5 -10.29 1.46 -7.22
CA TYR A 5 -10.11 0.46 -6.18
C TYR A 5 -8.64 0.05 -6.13
N PHE A 6 -7.98 0.31 -5.01
CA PHE A 6 -6.58 -0.05 -4.81
C PHE A 6 -6.48 -1.43 -4.16
N TYR A 7 -5.72 -2.32 -4.78
CA TYR A 7 -5.51 -3.69 -4.35
C TYR A 7 -4.04 -3.98 -4.08
N GLU A 8 -3.79 -4.85 -3.11
CA GLU A 8 -2.48 -5.46 -2.87
C GLU A 8 -2.69 -6.95 -2.61
N ASN A 9 -2.05 -7.82 -3.41
CA ASN A 9 -2.17 -9.28 -3.30
C ASN A 9 -3.62 -9.78 -3.14
N LYS A 10 -4.55 -9.21 -3.93
CA LYS A 10 -6.00 -9.48 -3.91
C LYS A 10 -6.78 -8.90 -2.71
N ASN A 11 -6.12 -8.19 -1.80
CA ASN A 11 -6.79 -7.45 -0.72
C ASN A 11 -7.15 -6.05 -1.17
N LEU A 12 -8.40 -5.65 -0.98
CA LEU A 12 -8.84 -4.28 -1.21
C LEU A 12 -8.31 -3.37 -0.09
N LEU A 13 -7.41 -2.44 -0.43
CA LEU A 13 -6.84 -1.50 0.52
C LEU A 13 -7.75 -0.29 0.72
N LEU A 14 -8.24 0.30 -0.37
CA LEU A 14 -8.95 1.58 -0.41
C LEU A 14 -9.80 1.63 -1.69
N SER A 15 -11.00 2.19 -1.60
CA SER A 15 -11.75 2.66 -2.76
C SER A 15 -11.87 4.18 -2.70
N LYS A 16 -11.56 4.88 -3.80
CA LYS A 16 -11.64 6.34 -3.85
C LYS A 16 -12.13 6.82 -5.20
N LEU A 17 -12.95 7.86 -5.18
CA LEU A 17 -13.36 8.58 -6.38
C LEU A 17 -12.27 9.62 -6.74
N LEU A 18 -11.69 9.51 -7.93
CA LEU A 18 -10.60 10.36 -8.39
C LEU A 18 -10.96 11.09 -9.68
N LYS A 19 -10.42 12.30 -9.86
CA LYS A 19 -10.54 13.05 -11.12
C LYS A 19 -9.58 12.52 -12.20
N ARG A 20 -8.44 11.97 -11.78
CA ARG A 20 -7.40 11.39 -12.64
C ARG A 20 -7.08 9.97 -12.20
N LEU A 21 -6.74 9.11 -13.16
CA LEU A 21 -6.30 7.75 -12.90
C LEU A 21 -4.78 7.77 -12.61
N PRO A 22 -4.30 7.03 -11.60
CA PRO A 22 -2.86 6.94 -11.35
C PRO A 22 -2.18 6.11 -12.45
N SER A 23 -0.94 6.46 -12.77
CA SER A 23 -0.16 5.79 -13.83
C SER A 23 0.69 4.65 -13.27
N VAL A 24 1.02 3.67 -14.10
CA VAL A 24 1.93 2.58 -13.72
C VAL A 24 3.29 3.15 -13.37
N GLY A 25 3.83 2.76 -12.22
CA GLY A 25 5.09 3.29 -11.69
C GLY A 25 4.98 4.63 -10.95
N GLU A 26 3.78 5.19 -10.78
CA GLU A 26 3.58 6.37 -9.93
C GLU A 26 3.74 6.00 -8.45
N ASP A 27 4.46 6.84 -7.72
CA ASP A 27 4.62 6.71 -6.26
C ASP A 27 3.40 7.30 -5.57
N LEU A 28 2.84 6.56 -4.62
CA LEU A 28 1.64 6.98 -3.91
C LEU A 28 1.64 6.49 -2.46
N THR A 29 0.92 7.24 -1.63
CA THR A 29 0.76 6.92 -0.21
C THR A 29 -0.67 6.44 0.04
N ILE A 30 -0.81 5.17 0.41
CA ILE A 30 -2.11 4.56 0.75
C ILE A 30 -2.13 4.28 2.24
N LYS A 31 -3.10 4.89 2.94
CA LYS A 31 -3.29 4.71 4.39
C LYS A 31 -2.00 4.90 5.20
N GLY A 32 -1.22 5.94 4.87
CA GLY A 32 0.04 6.27 5.55
C GLY A 32 1.23 5.39 5.21
N ARG A 33 1.08 4.42 4.28
CA ARG A 33 2.18 3.58 3.77
C ARG A 33 2.59 4.05 2.38
N LYS A 34 3.89 4.13 2.13
CA LYS A 34 4.43 4.37 0.79
C LYS A 34 4.26 3.13 -0.05
N GLY A 35 3.99 3.33 -1.33
CA GLY A 35 3.88 2.27 -2.31
C GLY A 35 3.92 2.80 -3.73
N LYS A 36 3.92 1.86 -4.66
CA LYS A 36 4.06 2.13 -6.09
C LYS A 36 3.00 1.39 -6.88
N VAL A 37 2.45 2.03 -7.90
CA VAL A 37 1.50 1.37 -8.81
C VAL A 37 2.21 0.32 -9.64
N SER A 38 1.70 -0.91 -9.58
CA SER A 38 2.19 -2.04 -10.37
C SER A 38 1.38 -2.25 -11.65
N SER A 39 0.05 -2.17 -11.57
CA SER A 39 -0.82 -2.32 -12.75
C SER A 39 -2.15 -1.60 -12.57
N VAL A 40 -2.79 -1.30 -13.70
CA VAL A 40 -4.08 -0.62 -13.74
C VAL A 40 -4.99 -1.38 -14.70
N ASN A 41 -6.08 -1.93 -14.17
CA ASN A 41 -7.07 -2.70 -14.91
C ASN A 41 -8.38 -1.91 -15.01
N CYS A 42 -8.91 -1.78 -16.22
CA CYS A 42 -10.24 -1.24 -16.47
C CYS A 42 -11.26 -2.37 -16.39
N ILE A 43 -12.28 -2.23 -15.54
CA ILE A 43 -13.37 -3.22 -15.43
C ILE A 43 -14.64 -2.71 -16.08
N ASP A 44 -14.87 -1.42 -15.98
CA ASP A 44 -16.00 -0.73 -16.56
C ASP A 44 -15.57 0.68 -16.97
N GLU A 45 -16.41 1.40 -17.71
CA GLU A 45 -16.07 2.72 -18.27
C GLU A 45 -15.53 3.73 -17.25
N LYS A 46 -15.98 3.60 -15.99
CA LYS A 46 -15.61 4.50 -14.89
C LYS A 46 -14.99 3.79 -13.69
N ILE A 47 -14.84 2.46 -13.74
CA ILE A 47 -14.37 1.64 -12.62
C ILE A 47 -13.01 1.02 -12.96
N PHE A 48 -12.02 1.33 -12.12
CA PHE A 48 -10.64 0.90 -12.30
C PHE A 48 -10.11 0.19 -11.07
N TYR A 49 -9.44 -0.94 -11.28
CA TYR A 49 -8.72 -1.67 -10.24
C TYR A 49 -7.22 -1.40 -10.41
N VAL A 50 -6.59 -0.90 -9.37
CA VAL A 50 -5.18 -0.51 -9.36
C VAL A 50 -4.44 -1.42 -8.41
N GLN A 51 -3.49 -2.18 -8.93
CA GLN A 51 -2.60 -2.99 -8.11
C GLN A 51 -1.45 -2.13 -7.61
N VAL A 52 -1.19 -2.18 -6.31
CA VAL A 52 -0.14 -1.42 -5.64
C VAL A 52 0.75 -2.38 -4.87
N ILE A 53 2.05 -2.08 -4.88
CA ILE A 53 3.04 -2.73 -4.03
C ILE A 53 3.36 -1.74 -2.91
N LEU A 54 3.00 -2.07 -1.67
CA LEU A 54 3.37 -1.26 -0.52
C LEU A 54 4.75 -1.66 0.01
N GLU A 55 5.48 -0.69 0.53
CA GLU A 55 6.70 -0.96 1.27
C GLU A 55 6.34 -1.63 2.61
N ASN A 56 7.02 -2.73 2.91
CA ASN A 56 6.83 -3.42 4.18
C ASN A 56 7.37 -2.55 5.32
N VAL A 57 6.49 -2.13 6.22
CA VAL A 57 6.90 -1.45 7.46
C VAL A 57 7.40 -2.53 8.41
N SER A 58 8.67 -2.90 8.29
CA SER A 58 9.32 -3.77 9.27
C SER A 58 9.35 -3.04 10.61
N LYS A 59 8.35 -3.29 11.45
CA LYS A 59 8.49 -3.06 12.88
C LYS A 59 9.54 -4.06 13.35
N ASN A 60 10.80 -3.63 13.33
CA ASN A 60 11.85 -4.36 14.02
C ASN A 60 11.33 -4.59 15.43
N LYS A 61 11.02 -5.85 15.74
CA LYS A 61 10.83 -6.30 17.10
C LYS A 61 12.16 -5.94 17.76
N LEU A 62 12.17 -4.88 18.56
CA LEU A 62 13.24 -4.65 19.51
C LEU A 62 13.24 -5.89 20.39
N ILE A 63 14.07 -6.86 20.05
CA ILE A 63 14.49 -7.90 20.97
C ILE A 63 15.31 -7.12 21.99
N VAL A 64 14.62 -6.61 23.01
CA VAL A 64 15.26 -6.11 24.21
C VAL A 64 15.92 -7.34 24.81
N ASP A 65 17.21 -7.44 24.56
CA ASP A 65 18.06 -8.47 25.10
C ASP A 65 18.15 -8.23 26.62
N ASP A 66 17.26 -8.88 27.37
CA ASP A 66 17.17 -8.81 28.84
C ASP A 66 18.36 -9.53 29.53
N SER A 67 19.41 -9.88 28.78
CA SER A 67 20.58 -10.62 29.27
C SER A 67 21.65 -9.76 29.95
N LYS A 68 21.50 -8.43 30.01
CA LYS A 68 22.48 -7.53 30.64
C LYS A 68 22.18 -7.10 32.08
N LYS A 69 21.18 -7.68 32.76
CA LYS A 69 21.05 -7.52 34.22
C LYS A 69 21.63 -8.73 34.96
N LYS A 70 22.96 -8.75 35.12
CA LYS A 70 23.57 -9.42 36.28
C LYS A 70 24.86 -8.75 36.75
N LYS A 71 24.94 -8.67 38.09
CA LYS A 71 26.02 -8.29 39.03
C LYS A 71 26.10 -6.78 39.30
N ARG A 72 25.98 -6.30 40.54
CA ARG A 72 26.41 -6.85 41.84
C ARG A 72 25.49 -6.39 42.96
#